data_AF-A0A950P7C7-F1
#
_entry.id   AF-A0A950P7C7-F1
#
_cell.length_a   1.000
_cell.length_b   1.000
_cell.length_c   1.000
_cell.angle_alpha   90.00
_cell.angle_beta   90.00
_cell.angle_gamma   90.00
#
_symmetry.space_group_name_H-M   'P 1'
#
loop_
_entity.id
_entity.type
_entity.pdbx_description
1 polymer ?
#
loop_
_entity_poly.entity_id
_entity_poly.type
_entity_poly.pdbx_seq_one_letter_code
_entity_poly.pdbx_strand_id
1 'polypeptide(L)'
;AGYGFYTSGIMEELAATPYEEMIAGDIVWVGTPADVIERIEETIGVCPGLTEVAITVNAGGIEHWKSIKTQEMFADLVMPHFQASAARTPETAGAIG
;
A
#
# COMPACT_ATOMS: atom_id res chain seq x y z
N ALA A 1 0.22 -6.12 10.33
CA ALA A 1 0.62 -4.78 10.83
C ALA A 1 0.05 -4.58 12.24
N GLY A 2 0.87 -4.08 13.18
CA GLY A 2 0.54 -4.06 14.61
C GLY A 2 -0.17 -2.78 15.05
N TYR A 3 -1.11 -2.94 15.98
CA TYR A 3 -1.92 -1.92 16.66
C TYR A 3 -1.14 -0.64 17.08
N GLY A 4 0.19 -0.73 17.27
CA GLY A 4 1.10 0.37 17.57
C GLY A 4 1.11 1.53 16.56
N PHE A 5 0.89 1.26 15.27
CA PHE A 5 0.79 2.30 14.24
C PHE A 5 -0.44 3.20 14.45
N TYR A 6 -1.55 2.63 14.92
CA TYR A 6 -2.79 3.36 15.16
C TYR A 6 -2.82 4.06 16.53
N THR A 7 -2.02 3.61 17.51
CA THR A 7 -1.95 4.23 18.84
C THR A 7 -0.88 5.31 18.98
N SER A 8 0.00 5.49 18.00
CA SER A 8 1.13 6.43 18.07
C SER A 8 0.74 7.88 17.78
N GLY A 9 -0.50 8.15 17.35
CA GLY A 9 -0.91 9.48 16.88
C GLY A 9 -0.42 9.82 15.47
N ILE A 10 0.20 8.87 14.78
CA ILE A 10 0.72 9.05 13.42
C ILE A 10 -0.40 9.42 12.44
N MET A 11 -1.62 8.91 12.62
CA MET A 11 -2.74 9.22 11.73
C MET A 11 -3.17 10.69 11.83
N GLU A 12 -3.21 11.24 13.04
CA GLU A 12 -3.48 12.65 13.30
C GLU A 12 -2.36 13.55 12.77
N GLU A 13 -1.11 13.14 12.92
CA GLU A 13 0.05 13.85 12.37
C GLU A 13 0.01 13.88 10.84
N LEU A 14 -0.23 12.74 10.18
CA LEU A 14 -0.40 12.63 8.72
C LEU A 14 -1.56 13.49 8.18
N ALA A 15 -2.61 13.71 8.99
CA ALA A 15 -3.72 14.58 8.61
C ALA A 15 -3.37 16.07 8.71
N ALA A 16 -2.45 16.44 9.60
CA ALA A 16 -1.99 17.82 9.79
C ALA A 16 -0.81 18.20 8.87
N THR A 17 -0.05 17.22 8.37
CA THR A 17 1.08 17.45 7.48
C THR A 17 0.61 17.84 6.07
N PRO A 18 1.09 18.98 5.51
CA PRO A 18 0.79 19.37 4.14
C PRO A 18 1.26 18.32 3.12
N TYR A 19 0.44 18.07 2.10
CA TYR A 19 0.71 17.04 1.07
C TYR A 19 2.12 17.13 0.45
N GLU A 20 2.59 18.33 0.11
CA GLU A 20 3.93 18.55 -0.45
C GLU A 20 5.06 18.12 0.51
N GLU A 21 4.87 18.30 1.82
CA GLU A 21 5.84 17.88 2.84
C GLU A 21 5.85 16.35 3.00
N MET A 22 4.69 15.70 2.82
CA MET A 22 4.60 14.24 2.84
C MET A 22 5.37 13.61 1.67
N ILE A 23 5.33 14.24 0.49
CA ILE A 23 6.10 13.80 -0.68
C ILE A 23 7.60 13.97 -0.41
N ALA A 24 8.02 15.14 0.07
CA ALA A 24 9.42 15.44 0.33
C ALA A 24 10.04 14.50 1.38
N GLY A 25 9.24 14.06 2.37
CA GLY A 25 9.67 13.13 3.40
C GLY A 25 9.61 11.64 3.03
N ASP A 26 9.22 11.28 1.80
CA ASP A 26 8.93 9.90 1.36
C ASP A 26 7.93 9.18 2.29
N ILE A 27 7.02 9.96 2.89
CA ILE A 27 5.99 9.48 3.82
C ILE A 27 4.81 8.88 3.04
N VAL A 28 4.60 9.34 1.80
CA VAL A 28 3.56 8.85 0.89
C VAL A 28 4.18 8.48 -0.46
N TRP A 29 3.68 7.39 -1.05
CA TRP A 29 4.04 7.04 -2.42
C TRP A 29 3.09 7.77 -3.38
N VAL A 30 3.65 8.66 -4.20
CA VAL A 30 2.90 9.45 -5.19
C VAL A 30 3.51 9.23 -6.56
N GLY A 31 2.68 8.82 -7.52
CA GLY A 31 3.12 8.55 -8.88
C GLY A 31 2.01 7.97 -9.74
N THR A 32 2.40 7.45 -10.90
CA THR A 32 1.56 6.65 -11.78
C THR A 32 1.35 5.24 -11.21
N PRO A 33 0.37 4.47 -11.72
CA PRO A 33 0.21 3.06 -11.31
C PRO A 33 1.47 2.22 -11.50
N ALA A 34 2.28 2.49 -12.53
CA ALA A 34 3.53 1.77 -12.77
C ALA A 34 4.57 2.06 -11.68
N ASP A 35 4.70 3.31 -11.25
CA ASP A 35 5.62 3.70 -10.17
C ASP A 35 5.24 3.02 -8.85
N VAL A 36 3.94 2.89 -8.58
CA VAL A 36 3.43 2.20 -7.39
C VAL A 36 3.71 0.70 -7.45
N ILE A 37 3.57 0.06 -8.62
CA ILE A 37 3.90 -1.36 -8.81
C ILE A 37 5.38 -1.60 -8.52
N GLU A 38 6.26 -0.81 -9.12
CA GLU A 38 7.72 -0.93 -8.93
C GLU A 38 8.07 -0.80 -7.44
N ARG A 39 7.52 0.21 -6.75
CA ARG A 39 7.79 0.41 -5.32
C ARG A 39 7.30 -0.74 -4.45
N ILE A 40 6.15 -1.35 -4.78
CA ILE A 40 5.67 -2.55 -4.07
C ILE A 40 6.62 -3.73 -4.29
N GLU A 41 7.10 -3.96 -5.53
CA GLU A 41 8.05 -5.02 -5.84
C GLU A 41 9.39 -4.84 -5.11
N GLU A 42 9.92 -3.62 -5.10
CA GLU A 42 11.12 -3.26 -4.33
C GLU A 42 10.92 -3.56 -2.84
N THR A 43 9.76 -3.16 -2.29
CA THR A 43 9.42 -3.38 -0.87
C THR A 43 9.35 -4.87 -0.54
N ILE A 44 8.70 -5.67 -1.39
CA ILE A 44 8.66 -7.14 -1.23
C ILE A 44 10.09 -7.73 -1.25
N GLY A 45 10.96 -7.22 -2.12
CA GLY A 45 12.35 -7.66 -2.23
C GLY A 45 13.20 -7.41 -0.99
N VAL A 46 12.93 -6.31 -0.26
CA VAL A 46 13.72 -5.91 0.93
C VAL A 46 13.04 -6.25 2.27
N CYS A 47 11.76 -6.65 2.26
CA CYS A 47 10.99 -7.01 3.45
C CYS A 47 10.54 -8.49 3.41
N PRO A 48 11.41 -9.44 3.79
CA PRO A 48 11.05 -10.86 3.85
C PRO A 48 9.83 -11.12 4.74
N GLY A 49 8.86 -11.87 4.23
CA GLY A 49 7.64 -12.21 4.96
C GLY A 49 6.52 -11.16 4.89
N LEU A 50 6.67 -10.10 4.09
CA LEU A 50 5.57 -9.22 3.74
C LEU A 50 4.47 -10.02 3.03
N THR A 51 3.28 -10.03 3.61
CA THR A 51 2.12 -10.79 3.12
C THR A 51 0.95 -9.92 2.70
N GLU A 52 0.96 -8.65 3.11
CA GLU A 52 -0.13 -7.71 2.89
C GLU A 52 0.41 -6.28 2.79
N VAL A 53 -0.17 -5.50 1.88
CA VAL A 53 0.02 -4.06 1.76
C VAL A 53 -1.33 -3.38 1.97
N ALA A 54 -1.40 -2.43 2.89
CA ALA A 54 -2.56 -1.58 3.10
C ALA A 54 -2.28 -0.20 2.51
N ILE A 55 -3.29 0.42 1.87
CA ILE A 55 -3.17 1.76 1.28
C ILE A 55 -4.05 2.76 2.02
N THR A 56 -3.52 3.97 2.21
CA THR A 56 -4.26 5.14 2.72
C THR A 56 -4.33 6.17 1.60
N VAL A 57 -5.52 6.41 1.06
CA VAL A 57 -5.73 7.25 -0.14
C VAL A 57 -6.21 8.67 0.17
N ASN A 58 -6.37 9.00 1.45
CA ASN A 58 -6.95 10.23 1.96
C ASN A 58 -5.96 11.02 2.85
N ALA A 59 -4.66 10.80 2.66
CA ALA A 59 -3.61 11.49 3.39
C ALA A 59 -3.53 12.99 3.05
N GLY A 60 -3.12 13.85 3.97
CA GLY A 60 -2.85 15.27 3.68
C GLY A 60 -4.05 16.10 3.19
N GLY A 61 -5.28 15.68 3.49
CA GLY A 61 -6.49 16.44 3.17
C GLY A 61 -6.86 16.50 1.68
N ILE A 62 -6.44 15.51 0.87
CA ILE A 62 -6.79 15.49 -0.56
C ILE A 62 -8.31 15.52 -0.76
N GLU A 63 -8.75 16.16 -1.84
CA GLU A 63 -10.17 16.21 -2.19
C GLU A 63 -10.78 14.80 -2.26
N HIS A 64 -11.96 14.63 -1.68
CA HIS A 64 -12.61 13.33 -1.57
C HIS A 64 -12.70 12.56 -2.90
N TRP A 65 -13.03 13.25 -4.00
CA TRP A 65 -13.14 12.61 -5.32
C TRP A 65 -11.81 12.02 -5.82
N LYS A 66 -10.67 12.64 -5.46
CA LYS A 66 -9.35 12.12 -5.79
C LYS A 66 -9.05 10.85 -5.01
N SER A 67 -9.45 10.77 -3.74
CA SER A 67 -9.27 9.55 -2.94
C SER A 67 -10.02 8.37 -3.54
N ILE A 68 -11.27 8.58 -3.98
CA ILE A 68 -12.06 7.55 -4.66
C ILE A 68 -11.40 7.16 -5.98
N LYS A 69 -10.96 8.14 -6.79
CA LYS A 69 -10.28 7.85 -8.06
C LYS A 69 -9.00 7.04 -7.88
N THR A 70 -8.23 7.32 -6.83
CA THR A 70 -7.03 6.54 -6.48
C THR A 70 -7.38 5.10 -6.13
N GLN A 71 -8.46 4.86 -5.37
CA GLN A 71 -8.91 3.49 -5.06
C GLN A 71 -9.32 2.73 -6.32
N GLU A 72 -10.09 3.36 -7.22
CA GLU A 72 -10.47 2.77 -8.50
C GLU A 72 -9.23 2.40 -9.33
N MET A 73 -8.29 3.34 -9.49
CA MET A 73 -7.07 3.09 -10.27
C MET A 73 -6.19 2.01 -9.63
N PHE A 74 -6.09 1.98 -8.30
CA PHE A 74 -5.33 0.93 -7.62
C PHE A 74 -5.96 -0.45 -7.84
N ALA A 75 -7.28 -0.55 -7.74
CA ALA A 75 -8.01 -1.79 -7.96
C ALA A 75 -7.90 -2.29 -9.42
N ASP A 76 -8.03 -1.38 -10.39
CA ASP A 76 -8.09 -1.74 -11.81
C ASP A 76 -6.71 -1.91 -12.46
N LEU A 77 -5.69 -1.15 -12.00
CA LEU A 77 -4.41 -1.04 -12.69
C LEU A 77 -3.23 -1.61 -11.89
N VAL A 78 -3.30 -1.62 -10.55
CA VAL A 78 -2.20 -2.08 -9.69
C VAL A 78 -2.43 -3.51 -9.21
N MET A 79 -3.57 -3.79 -8.59
CA MET A 79 -3.87 -5.12 -8.03
C MET A 79 -3.73 -6.29 -9.02
N PRO A 80 -4.16 -6.18 -10.29
CA PRO A 80 -4.08 -7.30 -11.24
C PRO A 80 -2.65 -7.79 -11.49
N HIS A 81 -1.65 -6.91 -11.37
CA HIS A 81 -0.23 -7.26 -11.51
C HIS A 81 0.21 -8.30 -10.48
N PHE A 82 -0.31 -8.22 -9.25
CA PHE A 82 0.06 -9.09 -8.14
C PHE A 82 -0.87 -10.32 -8.00
N GLN A 83 -2.08 -10.27 -8.56
CA GLN A 83 -3.05 -11.39 -8.49
C GLN A 83 -2.62 -12.63 -9.30
N ALA A 84 -1.88 -12.45 -10.39
CA ALA A 84 -1.32 -13.58 -11.16
C ALA A 84 -0.23 -14.38 -10.40
N SER A 85 0.39 -13.77 -9.39
CA SER A 85 1.36 -14.46 -8.52
C SER A 85 0.72 -15.21 -7.36
N ALA A 86 -0.41 -14.74 -6.82
CA ALA A 86 -1.10 -15.40 -5.70
C ALA A 86 -1.71 -16.77 -6.08
N ALA A 87 -2.14 -16.96 -7.33
CA ALA A 87 -2.70 -18.23 -7.80
C ALA A 87 -1.68 -19.38 -7.96
N ARG A 88 -0.38 -19.12 -7.77
CA ARG A 88 0.71 -20.09 -8.02
C ARG A 88 1.32 -20.74 -6.78
N THR A 89 0.76 -20.53 -5.59
CA THR A 89 1.16 -21.30 -4.41
C THR A 89 0.17 -22.46 -4.23
N PRO A 90 0.51 -23.71 -4.62
CA PRO A 90 -0.27 -24.85 -4.18
C PRO A 90 -0.09 -24.93 -2.66
N GLU A 91 -1.20 -24.85 -1.94
CA GLU A 91 -1.29 -25.18 -0.53
C GLU A 91 -0.64 -26.56 -0.34
N THR A 92 0.49 -26.61 0.37
CA THR A 92 1.22 -27.84 0.63
C THR A 92 0.27 -28.81 1.30
N ALA A 93 -0.15 -29.83 0.56
CA ALA A 93 -1.03 -30.88 1.03
C ALA A 93 -0.56 -31.39 2.39
N GLY A 94 -1.44 -31.30 3.39
CA GLY A 94 -1.23 -31.87 4.71
C GLY A 94 -0.95 -33.36 4.59
N ALA A 95 0.34 -33.71 4.67
CA ALA A 95 0.79 -35.05 4.96
C ALA A 95 0.86 -35.21 6.48
N ILE A 96 -0.22 -35.72 7.05
CA ILE A 96 -0.21 -36.51 8.28
C ILE A 96 -0.97 -37.79 7.89
N GLY A 97 -0.40 -38.99 7.98
CA GLY A 97 0.18 -39.60 9.17
C GLY A 97 -0.78 -40.69 9.60
#